data_AF-A0A958H1E3-F1
#
_entry.id   AF-A0A958H1E3-F1
#
_cell.length_a   1.000
_cell.length_b   1.000
_cell.length_c   1.000
_cell.angle_alpha   90.00
_cell.angle_beta   90.00
_cell.angle_gamma   90.00
#
_symmetry.space_group_name_H-M   'P 1'
#
loop_
_entity.id
_entity.type
_entity.pdbx_description
1 polymer ?
#
loop_
_entity_poly.entity_id
_entity_poly.type
_entity_poly.pdbx_seq_one_letter_code
_entity_poly.pdbx_strand_id
1 'polypeptide(L)'
;FNSQVSVLSPLTSLADKREELVRRVSGIIEDGDTSLYDAALEAYQQLETDGDPEHIRAVVVLSDGEDTSSVRTWQEVLQEIGANGEEEGGNSIKIFTIAFGSGADTTVLQQMAEPTGGKQFTGDPATIDDVYAEIALFF
;
A
#
# COMPACT_ATOMS: atom_id res chain seq x y z
N PHE A 1 -4.08 -7.03 -6.65
CA PHE A 1 -3.47 -6.46 -7.86
C PHE A 1 -3.06 -7.61 -8.74
N ASN A 2 -3.32 -7.51 -10.04
CA ASN A 2 -2.75 -8.39 -11.06
C ASN A 2 -2.11 -7.47 -12.12
N SER A 3 -2.60 -7.48 -13.36
CA SER A 3 -2.23 -6.56 -14.44
C SER A 3 -2.89 -5.17 -14.39
N GLN A 4 -3.79 -4.90 -13.43
CA GLN A 4 -4.40 -3.58 -13.22
C GLN A 4 -4.51 -3.21 -11.73
N VAL A 5 -4.19 -1.95 -11.43
CA VAL A 5 -4.37 -1.33 -10.10
C VAL A 5 -5.86 -1.05 -9.91
N SER A 6 -6.50 -1.75 -8.97
CA SER A 6 -7.91 -1.53 -8.67
C SER A 6 -8.04 -0.65 -7.42
N VAL A 7 -8.44 0.60 -7.60
CA VAL A 7 -8.81 1.49 -6.50
C VAL A 7 -10.14 1.01 -5.91
N LEU A 8 -10.06 0.33 -4.75
CA LEU A 8 -11.22 -0.36 -4.17
C LEU A 8 -12.22 0.59 -3.49
N SER A 9 -11.81 1.79 -3.10
CA SER A 9 -12.68 2.89 -2.69
C SER A 9 -11.98 4.24 -2.90
N PRO A 10 -12.72 5.31 -3.26
CA PRO A 10 -12.25 6.68 -3.10
C PRO A 10 -11.87 6.97 -1.64
N LEU A 11 -10.92 7.90 -1.44
CA LEU A 11 -10.52 8.44 -0.14
C LEU A 11 -11.72 9.08 0.57
N THR A 12 -12.39 8.32 1.43
CA THR A 12 -13.55 8.77 2.21
C THR A 12 -13.59 8.03 3.53
N SER A 13 -14.31 8.56 4.52
CA SER A 13 -14.51 7.93 5.83
C SER A 13 -14.83 6.43 5.72
N LEU A 14 -14.06 5.61 6.43
CA LEU A 14 -14.18 4.14 6.43
C LEU A 14 -15.56 3.68 6.96
N ALA A 15 -16.22 4.49 7.77
CA ALA A 15 -17.52 4.18 8.36
C ALA A 15 -18.61 3.93 7.31
N ASP A 16 -18.59 4.67 6.20
CA ASP A 16 -19.67 4.64 5.21
C ASP A 16 -19.52 3.54 4.16
N LYS A 17 -18.32 2.91 4.07
CA LYS A 17 -17.96 1.98 2.99
C LYS A 17 -17.42 0.62 3.43
N ARG A 18 -17.38 0.36 4.74
CA ARG A 18 -16.88 -0.91 5.30
C ARG A 18 -17.52 -2.14 4.65
N GLU A 19 -18.83 -2.16 4.45
CA GLU A 19 -19.53 -3.30 3.81
C GLU A 19 -19.31 -3.42 2.30
N GLU A 20 -19.00 -2.32 1.61
CA GLU A 20 -18.70 -2.31 0.18
C GLU A 20 -17.27 -2.82 -0.05
N LEU A 21 -16.32 -2.34 0.76
CA LEU A 21 -14.92 -2.78 0.73
C LEU A 21 -14.78 -4.27 1.02
N VAL A 22 -15.47 -4.79 2.06
CA VAL A 22 -15.46 -6.21 2.40
C VAL A 22 -15.97 -7.06 1.22
N ARG A 23 -17.06 -6.67 0.57
CA ARG A 23 -17.60 -7.40 -0.60
C ARG A 23 -16.67 -7.39 -1.81
N ARG A 24 -15.94 -6.30 -2.04
CA ARG A 24 -15.01 -6.19 -3.18
C ARG A 24 -13.71 -6.96 -2.93
N VAL A 25 -13.20 -6.98 -1.70
CA VAL A 25 -12.06 -7.81 -1.30
C VAL A 25 -12.40 -9.30 -1.41
N SER A 26 -13.60 -9.73 -1.00
CA SER A 26 -14.06 -11.13 -1.15
C SER A 26 -14.27 -11.59 -2.60
N GLY A 27 -14.23 -10.67 -3.57
CA GLY A 27 -14.45 -10.95 -4.99
C GLY A 27 -13.17 -10.90 -5.85
N ILE A 28 -11.99 -10.69 -5.25
CA ILE A 28 -10.73 -10.66 -5.99
C ILE A 28 -10.39 -12.09 -6.42
N ILE A 29 -10.41 -12.33 -7.73
CA ILE A 29 -9.92 -13.56 -8.35
C ILE A 29 -8.43 -13.36 -8.64
N GLU A 30 -7.59 -14.23 -8.10
CA GLU A 30 -6.16 -14.32 -8.41
C GLU A 30 -6.01 -14.75 -9.88
N ASP A 31 -5.66 -13.84 -10.78
CA ASP A 31 -5.41 -14.20 -12.19
C ASP A 31 -4.33 -13.29 -12.79
N GLY A 32 -3.16 -13.85 -13.13
CA GLY A 32 -2.09 -13.18 -13.87
C GLY A 32 -1.02 -12.45 -13.04
N ASP A 33 -0.01 -11.93 -13.77
CA ASP A 33 1.22 -11.36 -13.24
C ASP A 33 1.02 -10.24 -12.19
N THR A 34 1.98 -10.10 -11.27
CA THR A 34 1.96 -9.14 -10.15
C THR A 34 2.79 -7.90 -10.45
N SER A 35 2.14 -6.75 -10.71
CA SER A 35 2.80 -5.44 -10.84
C SER A 35 2.76 -4.67 -9.51
N LEU A 36 3.46 -5.17 -8.51
CA LEU A 36 3.50 -4.63 -7.14
C LEU A 36 4.05 -3.20 -7.10
N TYR A 37 5.17 -2.94 -7.79
CA TYR A 37 5.84 -1.64 -7.74
C TYR A 37 5.04 -0.55 -8.46
N ASP A 38 4.54 -0.86 -9.66
CA ASP A 38 3.71 0.10 -10.40
C ASP A 38 2.39 0.39 -9.64
N ALA A 39 1.81 -0.62 -8.98
CA ALA A 39 0.62 -0.42 -8.15
C ALA A 39 0.86 0.48 -6.94
N ALA A 40 1.99 0.31 -6.26
CA ALA A 40 2.37 1.16 -5.14
C ALA A 40 2.58 2.62 -5.59
N LEU A 41 3.22 2.82 -6.74
CA LEU A 41 3.46 4.15 -7.32
C LEU A 41 2.16 4.84 -7.72
N GLU A 42 1.24 4.13 -8.38
CA GLU A 42 -0.05 4.70 -8.79
C GLU A 42 -0.89 5.12 -7.56
N ALA A 43 -0.93 4.29 -6.52
CA ALA A 43 -1.61 4.64 -5.27
C ALA A 43 -0.97 5.85 -4.57
N TYR A 44 0.36 5.95 -4.59
CA TYR A 44 1.08 7.10 -4.04
C TYR A 44 0.72 8.40 -4.79
N GLN A 45 0.80 8.39 -6.12
CA GLN A 45 0.51 9.56 -6.96
C GLN A 45 -0.95 10.00 -6.84
N GLN A 46 -1.87 9.06 -6.65
CA GLN A 46 -3.27 9.37 -6.40
C GLN A 46 -3.47 10.08 -5.06
N LEU A 47 -2.83 9.61 -3.99
CA LEU A 47 -2.86 10.28 -2.68
C LEU A 47 -2.19 11.65 -2.70
N GLU A 48 -1.17 11.81 -3.54
CA GLU A 48 -0.51 13.09 -3.74
C GLU A 48 -1.42 14.10 -4.45
N THR A 49 -2.15 13.64 -5.47
CA THR A 49 -3.02 14.51 -6.30
C THR A 49 -4.36 14.81 -5.64
N ASP A 50 -5.01 13.79 -5.07
CA ASP A 50 -6.40 13.85 -4.60
C ASP A 50 -6.51 13.82 -3.06
N GLY A 51 -5.42 13.54 -2.35
CA GLY A 51 -5.41 13.42 -0.89
C GLY A 51 -5.47 14.78 -0.20
N ASP A 52 -6.21 14.84 0.90
CA ASP A 52 -6.30 16.05 1.72
C ASP A 52 -5.02 16.22 2.56
N PRO A 53 -4.24 17.31 2.38
CA PRO A 53 -3.03 17.56 3.14
C PRO A 53 -3.29 17.93 4.61
N GLU A 54 -4.53 18.15 5.05
CA GLU A 54 -4.87 18.30 6.48
C GLU A 54 -5.07 16.95 7.18
N HIS A 55 -5.09 15.84 6.43
CA HIS A 55 -5.26 14.49 6.94
C HIS A 55 -4.01 13.64 6.72
N ILE A 56 -3.87 12.61 7.55
CA ILE A 56 -2.77 11.66 7.41
C ILE A 56 -3.02 10.77 6.19
N ARG A 57 -2.04 10.75 5.29
CA ARG A 57 -2.08 10.00 4.04
C ARG A 57 -1.16 8.79 4.11
N ALA A 58 -1.71 7.62 3.82
CA ALA A 58 -0.94 6.39 3.81
C ALA A 58 -1.43 5.38 2.77
N VAL A 59 -0.48 4.67 2.19
CA VAL A 59 -0.70 3.49 1.34
C VAL A 59 -0.42 2.25 2.19
N VAL A 60 -1.34 1.29 2.20
CA VAL A 60 -1.12 -0.03 2.82
C VAL A 60 -1.09 -1.09 1.72
N VAL A 61 0.03 -1.81 1.61
CA VAL A 61 0.27 -2.84 0.60
C VAL A 61 0.25 -4.21 1.25
N LEU A 62 -0.63 -5.11 0.84
CA LEU A 62 -0.73 -6.48 1.34
C LEU A 62 -0.25 -7.45 0.25
N SER A 63 0.93 -8.05 0.39
CA SER A 63 1.55 -8.88 -0.65
C SER A 63 2.47 -9.94 -0.04
N ASP A 64 2.81 -10.95 -0.82
CA ASP A 64 3.92 -11.88 -0.59
C ASP A 64 5.29 -11.33 -1.05
N GLY A 65 5.34 -10.11 -1.59
CA GLY A 65 6.58 -9.44 -1.99
C GLY A 65 7.12 -9.88 -3.35
N GLU A 66 6.42 -10.74 -4.09
CA GLU A 66 6.81 -11.10 -5.45
C GLU A 66 6.25 -10.09 -6.47
N ASP A 67 7.14 -9.43 -7.19
CA ASP A 67 6.83 -8.63 -8.37
C ASP A 67 7.23 -9.41 -9.63
N THR A 68 6.29 -9.63 -10.54
CA THR A 68 6.52 -10.43 -11.76
C THR A 68 6.26 -9.66 -13.06
N SER A 69 5.63 -8.48 -12.99
CA SER A 69 5.28 -7.69 -14.19
C SER A 69 5.36 -6.18 -14.04
N SER A 70 5.97 -5.62 -13.00
CA SER A 70 6.19 -4.18 -13.01
C SER A 70 7.14 -3.79 -14.14
N VAL A 71 6.81 -2.70 -14.81
CA VAL A 71 7.68 -2.05 -15.80
C VAL A 71 8.84 -1.36 -15.09
N ARG A 72 8.58 -0.81 -13.90
CA ARG A 72 9.57 -0.13 -13.07
C ARG A 72 10.15 -1.04 -12.01
N THR A 73 11.42 -0.81 -11.70
CA THR A 73 12.05 -1.31 -10.48
C THR A 73 11.61 -0.48 -9.27
N TRP A 74 11.71 -1.06 -8.08
CA TRP A 74 11.44 -0.31 -6.85
C TRP A 74 12.33 0.93 -6.68
N GLN A 75 13.58 0.86 -7.17
CA GLN A 75 14.48 2.02 -7.13
C GLN A 75 13.98 3.19 -8.00
N GLU A 76 13.41 2.91 -9.17
CA GLU A 76 12.80 3.94 -10.02
C GLU A 76 11.55 4.52 -9.36
N VAL A 77 10.72 3.67 -8.74
CA VAL A 77 9.56 4.11 -7.96
C VAL A 77 9.98 5.04 -6.81
N LEU A 78 11.04 4.71 -6.07
CA LEU A 78 11.56 5.58 -5.01
C LEU A 78 12.10 6.92 -5.53
N GLN A 79 12.70 6.94 -6.73
CA GLN A 79 13.13 8.20 -7.35
C GLN A 79 11.92 9.07 -7.71
N GLU A 80 10.85 8.48 -8.25
CA GLU A 80 9.62 9.21 -8.52
C GLU A 80 8.95 9.70 -7.22
N ILE A 81 8.84 8.84 -6.21
CA ILE A 81 8.31 9.22 -4.88
C ILE A 81 9.15 10.33 -4.26
N GLY A 82 10.48 10.24 -4.30
CA GLY A 82 11.38 11.23 -3.71
C GLY A 82 11.44 12.55 -4.46
N ALA A 83 11.27 12.52 -5.80
CA ALA A 83 11.17 13.73 -6.62
C ALA A 83 9.85 14.50 -6.38
N ASN A 84 8.82 13.78 -5.95
CA ASN A 84 7.47 14.30 -5.70
C ASN A 84 7.20 14.58 -4.21
N GLY A 85 7.86 13.84 -3.31
CA GLY A 85 7.67 13.84 -1.86
C GLY A 85 8.43 14.90 -1.09
N GLU A 86 8.87 15.99 -1.74
CA GLU A 86 9.44 17.18 -1.09
C GLU A 86 8.38 18.00 -0.32
N GLU A 87 7.43 17.33 0.33
CA GLU A 87 6.52 17.97 1.28
C GLU A 87 7.29 18.23 2.58
N GLU A 88 7.92 19.41 2.65
CA GLU A 88 8.51 19.96 3.86
C GLU A 88 7.42 20.18 4.93
N GLY A 89 7.17 19.14 5.74
CA GLY A 89 6.43 19.25 6.99
C GLY A 89 5.48 18.11 7.27
N GLY A 90 5.94 17.08 7.98
CA GLY A 90 5.12 16.17 8.81
C GLY A 90 4.00 15.34 8.16
N ASN A 91 3.60 15.65 6.92
CA ASN A 91 2.41 15.14 6.27
C ASN A 91 2.72 14.30 5.02
N SER A 92 3.97 13.89 4.89
CA SER A 92 4.46 13.03 3.81
C SER A 92 3.65 11.73 3.77
N ILE A 93 3.31 11.28 2.55
CA ILE A 93 2.58 10.03 2.34
C ILE A 93 3.45 8.85 2.77
N LYS A 94 2.93 8.01 3.66
CA LYS A 94 3.65 6.83 4.17
C LYS A 94 3.21 5.55 3.48
N ILE A 95 4.13 4.65 3.21
CA ILE A 95 3.86 3.31 2.68
C ILE A 95 4.08 2.29 3.79
N PHE A 96 3.03 1.57 4.15
CA PHE A 96 3.10 0.41 5.04
C PHE A 96 2.93 -0.86 4.22
N THR A 97 3.69 -1.89 4.54
CA THR A 97 3.59 -3.19 3.87
C THR A 97 3.17 -4.25 4.87
N ILE A 98 2.34 -5.19 4.43
CA ILE A 98 1.91 -6.35 5.19
C ILE A 98 2.30 -7.58 4.37
N ALA A 99 3.29 -8.30 4.87
CA ALA A 99 3.73 -9.59 4.37
C ALA A 99 2.65 -10.62 4.70
N PHE A 100 1.98 -11.15 3.68
CA PHE A 100 0.89 -12.10 3.85
C PHE A 100 1.30 -13.52 3.44
N GLY A 101 1.18 -14.46 4.37
CA GLY A 101 1.55 -15.85 4.16
C GLY A 101 3.00 -16.18 4.49
N SER A 102 3.30 -17.47 4.65
CA SER A 102 4.59 -17.95 5.18
C SER A 102 5.78 -17.83 4.23
N GLY A 103 5.51 -17.58 2.95
CA GLY A 103 6.54 -17.44 1.90
C GLY A 103 6.87 -16.00 1.53
N ALA A 104 6.26 -15.02 2.20
CA ALA A 104 6.39 -13.63 1.82
C ALA A 104 7.82 -13.10 1.99
N ASP A 105 8.33 -12.38 0.99
CA ASP A 105 9.62 -11.69 1.05
C ASP A 105 9.50 -10.41 1.87
N THR A 106 9.69 -10.56 3.18
CA THR A 106 9.70 -9.43 4.12
C THR A 106 10.81 -8.43 3.82
N THR A 107 11.89 -8.84 3.16
CA THR A 107 13.03 -7.96 2.86
C THR A 107 12.63 -6.96 1.76
N VAL A 108 12.01 -7.44 0.69
CA VAL A 108 11.48 -6.57 -0.38
C VAL A 108 10.44 -5.62 0.19
N LEU A 109 9.49 -6.15 0.97
CA LEU A 109 8.42 -5.34 1.55
C LEU A 109 8.92 -4.31 2.57
N GLN A 110 9.99 -4.60 3.30
CA GLN A 110 10.65 -3.65 4.19
C GLN A 110 11.35 -2.53 3.41
N GLN A 111 12.06 -2.86 2.34
CA GLN A 111 12.68 -1.87 1.44
C GLN A 111 11.65 -0.94 0.80
N MET A 112 10.40 -1.38 0.68
CA MET A 112 9.30 -0.55 0.22
C MET A 112 8.81 0.45 1.28
N ALA A 113 8.69 0.01 2.52
CA ALA A 113 8.08 0.82 3.58
C ALA A 113 9.04 1.87 4.16
N GLU A 114 10.28 1.48 4.46
CA GLU A 114 11.24 2.30 5.22
C GLU A 114 11.56 3.67 4.61
N PRO A 115 11.75 3.81 3.28
CA PRO A 115 12.13 5.11 2.69
C PRO A 115 11.06 6.19 2.88
N THR A 116 9.80 5.81 3.08
CA THR A 116 8.68 6.74 3.29
C THR A 116 8.39 6.98 4.78
N GLY A 117 9.19 6.41 5.69
CA GLY A 117 8.94 6.44 7.13
C GLY A 117 7.78 5.54 7.58
N GLY A 118 7.34 4.62 6.72
CA GLY A 118 6.40 3.57 7.07
C GLY A 118 7.11 2.34 7.67
N LYS A 119 6.34 1.26 7.84
CA LYS A 119 6.82 0.01 8.46
C LYS A 119 6.27 -1.22 7.76
N GLN A 120 7.06 -2.29 7.76
CA GLN A 120 6.63 -3.62 7.36
C GLN A 120 6.04 -4.38 8.55
N PHE A 121 4.94 -5.06 8.30
CA PHE A 121 4.25 -5.96 9.23
C PHE A 121 4.11 -7.33 8.60
N THR A 122 4.03 -8.36 9.43
CA THR A 122 3.72 -9.71 8.97
C THR A 122 2.34 -10.07 9.51
N GLY A 123 1.48 -10.59 8.64
CA GLY A 123 0.12 -10.94 8.99
C GLY A 123 -0.35 -12.20 8.27
N ASP A 124 -1.31 -12.85 8.90
CA ASP A 124 -2.00 -14.03 8.44
C ASP A 124 -3.50 -13.84 8.70
N PRO A 125 -4.40 -14.69 8.13
CA PRO A 125 -5.84 -14.54 8.31
C PRO A 125 -6.29 -14.42 9.78
N ALA A 126 -5.52 -14.96 10.73
CA ALA A 126 -5.81 -14.91 12.16
C ALA A 126 -5.34 -13.63 12.88
N THR A 127 -4.38 -12.90 12.30
CA THR A 127 -3.68 -11.77 12.95
C THR A 127 -3.86 -10.45 12.20
N ILE A 128 -4.48 -10.49 11.01
CA ILE A 128 -4.62 -9.32 10.14
C ILE A 128 -5.37 -8.16 10.81
N ASP A 129 -6.34 -8.46 11.69
CA ASP A 129 -7.07 -7.44 12.45
C ASP A 129 -6.16 -6.69 13.43
N ASP A 130 -5.23 -7.40 14.10
CA ASP A 130 -4.25 -6.80 15.01
C ASP A 130 -3.24 -5.95 14.24
N VAL A 131 -2.79 -6.42 13.07
CA VAL A 131 -1.89 -5.66 12.19
C VAL A 131 -2.52 -4.35 11.73
N TYR A 132 -3.79 -4.36 11.31
CA TYR A 132 -4.50 -3.13 10.97
C TYR A 132 -4.67 -2.20 12.17
N ALA A 133 -4.89 -2.74 13.38
CA ALA A 133 -4.95 -1.94 14.59
C ALA A 133 -3.61 -1.28 14.93
N GLU A 134 -2.48 -1.98 14.72
CA GLU A 134 -1.15 -1.40 14.90
C GLU A 134 -0.84 -0.30 13.88
N ILE A 135 -1.21 -0.49 12.61
CA ILE A 135 -1.06 0.54 11.57
C ILE A 135 -1.86 1.79 11.94
N ALA A 136 -3.07 1.63 12.49
CA ALA A 136 -3.90 2.74 12.90
C ALA A 136 -3.29 3.60 14.04
N LEU A 137 -2.30 3.10 14.79
CA LEU A 137 -1.59 3.88 15.81
C LEU A 137 -0.59 4.88 15.22
N PHE A 138 -0.25 4.75 13.94
CA PHE A 138 0.61 5.70 13.23
C PHE A 138 -0.16 6.92 12.72
N PHE A 139 -1.48 6.91 12.88
CA PHE A 139 -2.42 7.95 12.48
C PHE A 139 -3.09 8.58 13.71
#